data_AF-A0A1Q7CLQ5-F1
#
_entry.id   AF-A0A1Q7CLQ5-F1
#
_cell.length_a   1.000
_cell.length_b   1.000
_cell.length_c   1.000
_cell.angle_alpha   90.00
_cell.angle_beta   90.00
_cell.angle_gamma   90.00
#
_symmetry.space_group_name_H-M   'P 1'
#
loop_
_entity.id
_entity.type
_entity.pdbx_description
1 polymer ?
#
loop_
_entity_poly.entity_id
_entity_poly.type
_entity_poly.pdbx_seq_one_letter_code
_entity_poly.pdbx_strand_id
1 'polypeptide(L)'
;MHRGKGILHFSDMIKRANTARQISDLMLDIYRRLDESTAAVRKTCTSEEAAAYQKAIGRVIYPIIFDVLEPLYVEHPALKPPNGNHDLAPESCDGPPFVTSSSLGVIP
;
A
#
# COMPACT_ATOMS: atom_id res chain seq x y z
N MET A 1 -31.65 -7.61 12.10
CA MET A 1 -30.49 -7.90 12.99
C MET A 1 -29.42 -6.84 12.74
N HIS A 2 -29.34 -5.83 13.59
CA HIS A 2 -28.26 -4.84 13.58
C HIS A 2 -27.19 -5.31 14.56
N ARG A 3 -26.06 -5.82 14.06
CA ARG A 3 -24.88 -6.08 14.90
C ARG A 3 -24.08 -4.78 15.01
N GLY A 4 -23.91 -4.34 16.25
CA GLY A 4 -23.39 -3.04 16.62
C GLY A 4 -21.91 -2.85 16.32
N LYS A 5 -21.62 -1.67 15.77
CA LYS A 5 -20.63 -0.69 16.25
C LYS A 5 -19.58 -1.26 17.23
N GLY A 6 -18.44 -1.66 16.68
CA GLY A 6 -17.21 -1.97 17.41
C GLY A 6 -15.94 -1.47 16.73
N ILE A 7 -16.07 -0.61 15.70
CA ILE A 7 -14.95 0.06 15.02
C ILE A 7 -15.32 1.53 15.04
N LEU A 8 -14.37 2.37 15.45
CA LEU A 8 -14.53 3.76 15.86
C LEU A 8 -15.38 4.60 14.89
N HIS A 9 -15.88 5.71 15.42
CA HIS A 9 -16.74 6.75 14.84
C HIS A 9 -16.13 7.49 13.62
N PHE A 10 -15.52 6.77 12.68
CA PHE A 10 -14.94 7.30 11.45
C PHE A 10 -15.98 8.05 10.63
N SER A 11 -17.25 7.64 10.69
CA SER A 11 -18.34 8.17 9.87
C SER A 11 -18.49 9.71 9.90
N ASP A 12 -18.15 10.40 10.98
CA ASP A 12 -18.23 11.87 11.01
C ASP A 12 -16.94 12.54 10.55
N MET A 13 -15.79 11.90 10.78
CA MET A 13 -14.48 12.38 10.32
C MET A 13 -14.37 12.23 8.80
N ILE A 14 -14.72 11.05 8.27
CA ILE A 14 -14.63 10.77 6.84
C ILE A 14 -15.52 11.70 6.03
N LYS A 15 -16.65 12.20 6.55
CA LYS A 15 -17.51 13.17 5.85
C LYS A 15 -16.86 14.54 5.64
N ARG A 16 -15.87 14.91 6.47
CA ARG A 16 -15.20 16.22 6.39
C ARG A 16 -14.12 16.16 5.32
N ALA A 17 -14.41 16.65 4.12
CA ALA A 17 -13.53 16.56 2.96
C ALA A 17 -12.06 16.95 3.23
N ASN A 18 -11.82 18.05 3.95
CA ASN A 18 -10.45 18.49 4.27
C ASN A 18 -9.74 17.51 5.22
N THR A 19 -10.45 16.97 6.23
CA THR A 19 -9.88 15.98 7.15
C THR A 19 -9.66 14.65 6.43
N ALA A 20 -10.62 14.21 5.62
CA ALA A 20 -10.50 13.00 4.81
C ALA A 20 -9.29 13.06 3.87
N ARG A 21 -9.09 14.19 3.17
CA ARG A 21 -7.90 14.43 2.34
C ARG A 21 -6.62 14.34 3.15
N GLN A 22 -6.55 15.06 4.28
CA GLN A 22 -5.37 15.05 5.13
C GLN A 22 -5.00 13.64 5.61
N ILE A 23 -5.99 12.85 6.04
CA ILE A 23 -5.74 11.46 6.46
C ILE A 23 -5.30 10.61 5.26
N SER A 24 -5.91 10.77 4.09
CA SER A 24 -5.50 10.09 2.87
C SER A 24 -4.04 10.35 2.54
N ASP A 25 -3.61 11.63 2.55
CA ASP A 25 -2.23 12.02 2.26
C ASP A 25 -1.23 11.43 3.27
N LEU A 26 -1.58 11.45 4.57
CA LEU A 26 -0.75 10.86 5.63
C LEU A 26 -0.62 9.34 5.48
N MET A 27 -1.72 8.64 5.16
CA MET A 27 -1.71 7.18 4.99
C MET A 27 -0.92 6.77 3.74
N LEU A 28 -0.98 7.55 2.66
CA LEU A 28 -0.17 7.35 1.47
C LEU A 28 1.32 7.59 1.75
N ASP A 29 1.68 8.59 2.57
CA ASP A 29 3.07 8.79 3.00
C ASP A 29 3.59 7.62 3.85
N ILE A 30 2.77 7.12 4.78
CA ILE A 30 3.12 5.94 5.58
C ILE A 30 3.34 4.73 4.66
N TYR A 31 2.43 4.49 3.72
CA TYR A 31 2.57 3.44 2.72
C TYR A 31 3.90 3.54 1.96
N ARG A 32 4.23 4.74 1.44
CA ARG A 32 5.50 5.00 0.74
C ARG A 32 6.72 4.67 1.61
N ARG A 33 6.69 5.06 2.89
CA ARG A 33 7.81 4.81 3.82
C ARG A 33 7.97 3.34 4.18
N LEU A 34 6.89 2.57 4.20
CA LEU A 34 6.94 1.11 4.40
C LEU A 34 7.47 0.39 3.15
N ASP A 35 7.18 0.91 1.96
CA ASP A 35 7.78 0.41 0.72
C ASP A 35 9.30 0.69 0.69
N GLU A 36 9.71 1.92 1.04
CA GLU A 36 11.12 2.28 1.17
C GLU A 36 11.86 1.42 2.20
N SER A 37 11.23 1.09 3.33
CA SER A 37 11.83 0.21 4.33
C SER A 37 12.02 -1.21 3.80
N THR A 38 11.06 -1.72 3.01
CA THR A 38 11.15 -3.02 2.36
C THR A 38 12.27 -3.04 1.31
N ALA A 39 12.39 -1.97 0.53
CA ALA A 39 13.48 -1.79 -0.44
C ALA A 39 14.86 -1.75 0.21
N ALA A 40 14.98 -1.10 1.38
CA ALA A 40 16.22 -1.07 2.14
C ALA A 40 16.65 -2.47 2.59
N VAL A 41 15.73 -3.25 3.19
CA VAL A 41 16.01 -4.63 3.62
C VAL A 41 16.39 -5.52 2.43
N ARG A 42 15.68 -5.40 1.31
CA ARG A 42 16.01 -6.12 0.07
C ARG A 42 17.42 -5.85 -0.45
N LYS A 43 17.94 -4.64 -0.21
CA LYS A 43 19.28 -4.23 -0.67
C LYS A 43 20.40 -4.77 0.22
N THR A 44 20.14 -4.95 1.52
CA THR A 44 21.20 -5.22 2.52
C THR A 44 21.18 -6.63 3.08
N CYS A 45 20.04 -7.31 3.03
CA CYS A 45 19.81 -8.60 3.69
C CYS A 45 19.70 -9.74 2.67
N THR A 46 19.66 -10.97 3.17
CA THR A 46 19.41 -12.13 2.33
C THR A 46 17.98 -12.14 1.78
N SER A 47 17.75 -12.87 0.68
CA SER A 47 16.41 -13.00 0.11
C SER A 47 15.39 -13.59 1.09
N GLU A 48 15.82 -14.49 1.97
CA GLU A 48 14.95 -15.09 3.00
C GLU A 48 14.51 -14.06 4.04
N GLU A 49 15.45 -13.27 4.57
CA GLU A 49 15.15 -12.18 5.51
C GLU A 49 14.27 -11.10 4.86
N ALA A 50 14.56 -10.75 3.62
CA ALA A 50 13.76 -9.78 2.86
C ALA A 50 12.32 -10.27 2.64
N ALA A 51 12.14 -11.55 2.28
CA ALA A 51 10.82 -12.15 2.11
C ALA A 51 10.04 -12.20 3.44
N ALA A 52 10.71 -12.57 4.53
CA ALA A 52 10.10 -12.59 5.86
C ALA A 52 9.67 -11.17 6.30
N TYR A 53 10.53 -10.16 6.06
CA TYR A 53 10.23 -8.76 6.36
C TYR A 53 9.06 -8.24 5.52
N GLN A 54 9.07 -8.46 4.20
CA GLN A 54 7.98 -8.06 3.30
C GLN A 54 6.65 -8.67 3.74
N LYS A 55 6.63 -9.94 4.15
CA LYS A 55 5.43 -10.60 4.68
C LYS A 55 4.92 -9.93 5.96
N ALA A 56 5.82 -9.47 6.84
CA ALA A 56 5.44 -8.73 8.04
C ALA A 56 4.86 -7.35 7.70
N ILE A 57 5.49 -6.61 6.78
CA ILE A 57 5.01 -5.29 6.32
C ILE A 57 3.66 -5.40 5.62
N GLY A 58 3.41 -6.45 4.84
CA GLY A 58 2.10 -6.69 4.23
C GLY A 58 0.95 -6.74 5.24
N ARG A 59 1.18 -7.23 6.46
CA ARG A 59 0.19 -7.23 7.56
C ARG A 59 -0.11 -5.83 8.10
N VAL A 60 0.78 -4.87 7.87
CA VAL A 60 0.61 -3.46 8.26
C VAL A 60 -0.03 -2.66 7.13
N ILE A 61 0.38 -2.91 5.88
CA ILE A 61 -0.16 -2.24 4.69
C ILE A 61 -1.64 -2.60 4.49
N TYR A 62 -2.02 -3.86 4.70
CA TYR A 62 -3.40 -4.31 4.49
C TYR A 62 -4.45 -3.46 5.24
N PRO A 63 -4.37 -3.28 6.58
CA PRO A 63 -5.35 -2.44 7.28
C PRO A 63 -5.28 -0.95 6.88
N ILE A 64 -4.12 -0.42 6.46
CA ILE A 64 -4.05 0.96 5.94
C ILE A 64 -4.93 1.11 4.69
N ILE A 65 -4.85 0.14 3.78
CA ILE A 65 -5.62 0.18 2.53
C ILE A 65 -7.10 -0.07 2.81
N PHE A 66 -7.43 -1.21 3.42
CA PHE A 66 -8.82 -1.68 3.50
C PHE A 66 -9.61 -1.05 4.65
N ASP A 67 -8.98 -0.74 5.78
CA ASP A 67 -9.69 -0.21 6.95
C ASP A 67 -9.67 1.33 7.01
N VAL A 68 -8.77 1.99 6.29
CA VAL A 68 -8.63 3.46 6.31
C VAL A 68 -8.84 4.10 4.94
N LEU A 69 -8.02 3.77 3.94
CA LEU A 69 -8.06 4.43 2.64
C LEU A 69 -9.33 4.10 1.84
N GLU A 70 -9.74 2.84 1.81
CA GLU A 70 -10.94 2.42 1.07
C GLU A 70 -12.21 3.12 1.57
N PRO A 71 -12.50 3.19 2.89
CA PRO A 71 -13.62 3.99 3.39
C PRO A 71 -13.55 5.48 3.01
N LEU A 72 -12.36 6.07 3.00
CA LEU A 72 -12.16 7.46 2.59
C LEU A 72 -12.47 7.66 1.10
N TYR A 73 -12.09 6.71 0.25
CA TYR A 73 -12.35 6.77 -1.19
C TYR A 73 -13.81 6.48 -1.54
N VAL A 74 -14.49 5.63 -0.78
CA VAL A 74 -15.94 5.41 -0.93
C VAL A 74 -16.71 6.69 -0.61
N GLU A 75 -16.33 7.40 0.46
CA GLU A 75 -16.97 8.67 0.85
C GLU A 75 -16.57 9.85 -0.06
N HIS A 76 -15.29 9.92 -0.46
CA HIS A 76 -14.73 10.97 -1.34
C HIS A 76 -14.02 10.36 -2.54
N PRO A 77 -14.75 9.96 -3.60
CA PRO A 77 -14.15 9.33 -4.78
C PRO A 77 -13.06 10.16 -5.46
N ALA A 78 -13.13 11.49 -5.34
CA ALA A 78 -12.13 12.41 -5.88
C ALA A 78 -10.74 12.29 -5.21
N LEU A 79 -10.63 11.64 -4.05
CA LEU A 79 -9.35 11.37 -3.39
C LEU A 79 -8.63 10.14 -3.95
N LYS A 80 -9.34 9.25 -4.66
CA LYS A 80 -8.74 8.03 -5.19
C LYS A 80 -7.70 8.41 -6.26
N PRO A 81 -6.44 7.97 -6.12
CA PRO A 81 -5.43 8.24 -7.14
C PRO A 81 -5.83 7.57 -8.47
N PRO A 82 -5.61 8.22 -9.63
CA PRO A 82 -5.99 7.70 -10.95
C PRO A 82 -5.35 6.36 -11.31
N ASN A 83 -4.28 5.97 -10.62
CA ASN A 83 -3.51 4.74 -10.86
C ASN A 83 -3.94 3.59 -9.93
N GLY A 84 -5.05 3.75 -9.17
CA GLY A 84 -5.52 2.81 -8.14
C GLY A 84 -6.08 1.47 -8.66
N ASN A 85 -5.58 0.98 -9.80
CA ASN A 85 -5.82 -0.36 -10.31
C ASN A 85 -4.58 -1.21 -9.97
N HIS A 86 -4.59 -1.83 -8.79
CA HIS A 86 -3.96 -3.11 -8.49
C HIS A 86 -2.59 -3.41 -9.14
N ASP A 87 -1.64 -2.48 -9.06
CA ASP A 87 -0.20 -2.78 -9.26
C ASP A 87 0.53 -2.93 -7.90
N LEU A 88 -0.26 -3.23 -6.86
CA LEU A 88 0.19 -3.51 -5.49
C LEU A 88 0.12 -5.00 -5.15
N ALA A 89 -0.14 -5.86 -6.14
CA ALA A 89 0.24 -7.25 -5.97
C ALA A 89 1.78 -7.27 -6.00
N PRO A 90 2.48 -7.69 -4.93
CA PRO A 90 3.86 -8.12 -5.13
C PRO A 90 3.79 -9.19 -6.22
N GLU A 91 4.64 -9.07 -7.25
CA GLU A 91 4.90 -10.19 -8.15
C GLU A 91 5.01 -11.45 -7.30
N SER A 92 4.01 -12.32 -7.48
CA SER A 92 3.93 -13.73 -7.10
C SER A 92 4.84 -14.20 -5.96
N CYS A 93 4.21 -14.80 -4.95
CA CYS A 93 4.82 -15.79 -4.07
C CYS A 93 5.26 -17.05 -4.85
N ASP A 94 6.15 -16.94 -5.85
CA ASP A 94 6.75 -18.08 -6.53
C ASP A 94 8.08 -17.69 -7.21
N GLY A 95 9.20 -18.13 -6.61
CA GLY A 95 10.43 -18.50 -7.33
C GLY A 95 11.40 -17.39 -7.80
N PRO A 96 12.68 -17.74 -8.07
CA PRO A 96 13.75 -16.79 -8.43
C PRO A 96 13.88 -16.59 -9.96
N PRO A 97 14.85 -15.77 -10.41
CA PRO A 97 14.74 -14.34 -10.70
C PRO A 97 14.37 -14.06 -12.17
N PHE A 98 13.47 -13.11 -12.44
CA PHE A 98 13.38 -12.57 -13.80
C PHE A 98 14.49 -11.53 -14.00
N VAL A 99 15.56 -11.99 -14.64
CA VAL A 99 16.48 -11.17 -15.42
C VAL A 99 15.68 -10.17 -16.27
N THR A 100 15.64 -8.90 -15.87
CA THR A 100 15.34 -7.85 -16.85
C THR A 100 16.60 -7.63 -17.65
N SER A 101 16.74 -8.46 -18.69
CA SER A 101 17.67 -8.25 -19.79
C SER A 101 17.47 -6.85 -20.35
N SER A 102 18.25 -5.89 -19.86
CA SER A 102 18.56 -4.68 -20.60
C SER A 102 19.41 -5.11 -21.80
N SER A 103 18.76 -5.55 -22.86
CA SER A 103 19.37 -5.78 -24.17
C SER A 103 18.36 -5.50 -25.27
N LEU A 104 17.98 -4.23 -25.33
CA LEU A 104 17.85 -3.45 -26.56
C LEU A 104 18.53 -2.13 -26.21
N GLY A 105 19.79 -1.87 -26.52
CA GLY A 105 20.42 -2.13 -27.81
C GLY A 105 20.13 -0.97 -28.77
N VAL A 106 20.48 0.27 -28.41
CA VAL A 106 20.78 1.37 -29.34
C VAL A 106 21.68 2.38 -28.62
N ILE A 107 22.96 2.49 -29.04
CA ILE A 107 23.80 3.69 -29.34
C ILE A 107 25.07 3.08 -29.99
N PRO A 108 25.66 3.60 -31.10
CA PRO A 108 25.70 4.97 -31.60
C PRO A 108 24.53 5.40 -32.49
#